data_AF-A0AAD1S054-F1
#
_entry.id   AF-A0AAD1S054-F1
#
_cell.length_a   1.000
_cell.length_b   1.000
_cell.length_c   1.000
_cell.angle_alpha   90.00
_cell.angle_beta   90.00
_cell.angle_gamma   90.00
#
_symmetry.space_group_name_H-M   'P 1'
#
loop_
_entity.id
_entity.type
_entity.pdbx_description
1 polymer ?
#
loop_
_entity_poly.entity_id
_entity_poly.type
_entity_poly.pdbx_seq_one_letter_code
_entity_poly.pdbx_strand_id
1 'polypeptide(L)'
;MADCWHALHHSEKDYTLYSPPHNSYSRIYDFFLQHRPLDDHLSATIASMSWSDHAPVIITITSPTLFQKQWTWRLNESLIEDPLIQKEVQSHIDQFFNANSTPDSALDKIWEAHKCVICGILI
;
A
#
# COMPACT_ATOMS: atom_id res chain seq x y z
N MET A 1 -7.17 -9.17 -10.90
CA MET A 1 -8.13 -8.25 -10.28
C MET A 1 -9.49 -8.92 -10.31
N ALA A 2 -10.11 -9.17 -9.15
CA ALA A 2 -11.38 -9.88 -9.04
C ALA A 2 -12.35 -9.10 -8.14
N ASP A 3 -13.64 -9.10 -8.50
CA ASP A 3 -14.71 -8.52 -7.67
C ASP A 3 -14.88 -9.37 -6.40
N CYS A 4 -14.78 -8.74 -5.25
CA CYS A 4 -14.74 -9.41 -3.95
C CYS A 4 -16.07 -10.04 -3.57
N TRP A 5 -17.18 -9.36 -3.87
CA TRP A 5 -18.50 -9.93 -3.58
C TRP A 5 -18.74 -11.14 -4.47
N HIS A 6 -18.50 -11.03 -5.79
CA HIS A 6 -18.69 -12.17 -6.68
C HIS A 6 -17.75 -13.34 -6.38
N ALA A 7 -16.52 -13.07 -5.93
CA ALA A 7 -15.55 -14.10 -5.55
C ALA A 7 -15.98 -14.92 -4.32
N LEU A 8 -16.81 -14.36 -3.43
CA LEU A 8 -17.34 -15.05 -2.24
C LEU A 8 -18.74 -15.64 -2.48
N HIS A 9 -19.54 -15.01 -3.34
CA HIS A 9 -20.96 -15.28 -3.53
C HIS A 9 -21.27 -15.78 -4.95
N HIS A 10 -20.73 -16.94 -5.32
CA HIS A 10 -20.84 -17.47 -6.68
C HIS A 10 -22.29 -17.75 -7.13
N SER A 11 -23.17 -18.17 -6.21
CA SER A 11 -24.55 -18.54 -6.50
C SER A 11 -25.60 -17.60 -5.91
N GLU A 12 -25.19 -16.67 -5.06
CA GLU A 12 -26.11 -15.75 -4.40
C GLU A 12 -26.45 -14.56 -5.31
N LYS A 13 -27.59 -13.95 -5.05
CA LYS A 13 -28.02 -12.72 -5.73
C LYS A 13 -28.39 -11.72 -4.66
N ASP A 14 -27.67 -10.62 -4.66
CA ASP A 14 -27.95 -9.48 -3.79
C ASP A 14 -27.59 -8.19 -4.54
N TYR A 15 -28.23 -7.10 -4.16
CA TYR A 15 -28.30 -5.89 -4.97
C TYR A 15 -27.99 -4.65 -4.15
N THR A 16 -27.26 -3.72 -4.76
CA THR A 16 -26.83 -2.50 -4.09
C THR A 16 -27.69 -1.29 -4.44
N LEU A 17 -28.66 -1.44 -5.33
CA LEU A 17 -29.54 -0.37 -5.78
C LEU A 17 -30.91 -0.92 -6.12
N TYR A 18 -31.95 -0.22 -5.68
CA TYR A 18 -33.32 -0.39 -6.18
C TYR A 18 -33.73 0.85 -6.97
N SER A 19 -34.27 0.66 -8.18
CA SER A 19 -34.80 1.74 -9.00
C SER A 19 -36.33 1.73 -8.97
N PRO A 20 -36.99 2.64 -8.22
CA PRO A 20 -38.45 2.69 -8.16
C PRO A 20 -39.16 2.88 -9.52
N PRO A 21 -38.68 3.77 -10.42
CA PRO A 21 -39.35 3.98 -11.71
C PRO A 21 -39.37 2.73 -12.61
N HIS A 22 -38.37 1.86 -12.48
CA HIS A 22 -38.22 0.66 -13.29
C HIS A 22 -38.59 -0.62 -12.54
N ASN A 23 -38.94 -0.49 -11.25
CA ASN A 23 -39.22 -1.61 -10.34
C ASN A 23 -38.16 -2.73 -10.45
N SER A 24 -36.88 -2.33 -10.47
CA SER A 24 -35.76 -3.23 -10.76
C SER A 24 -34.62 -3.07 -9.76
N TYR A 25 -33.92 -4.17 -9.50
CA TYR A 25 -32.73 -4.18 -8.67
C TYR A 25 -31.47 -4.32 -9.52
N SER A 26 -30.44 -3.57 -9.16
CA SER A 26 -29.15 -3.55 -9.84
C SER A 26 -28.02 -3.60 -8.83
N ARG A 27 -26.87 -4.12 -9.25
CA ARG A 27 -25.61 -4.02 -8.50
C ARG A 27 -24.68 -3.07 -9.25
N ILE A 28 -24.31 -1.98 -8.59
CA ILE A 28 -23.49 -0.92 -9.21
C ILE A 28 -22.24 -0.58 -8.38
N TYR A 29 -22.17 -1.07 -7.15
CA TYR A 29 -20.98 -0.95 -6.32
C TYR A 29 -20.25 -2.29 -6.32
N ASP A 30 -19.14 -2.34 -7.05
CA ASP A 30 -18.23 -3.48 -7.08
C ASP A 30 -16.90 -3.06 -6.43
N PHE A 31 -16.22 -4.00 -5.77
CA PHE A 31 -14.93 -3.74 -5.13
C PHE A 31 -13.92 -4.78 -5.58
N PHE A 32 -12.80 -4.33 -6.11
CA PHE A 32 -11.84 -5.20 -6.78
C PHE A 32 -10.52 -5.28 -6.01
N LEU A 33 -10.05 -6.50 -5.77
CA LEU A 33 -8.73 -6.76 -5.18
C LEU A 33 -7.78 -7.38 -6.21
N GLN A 34 -6.51 -6.98 -6.16
CA GLN A 34 -5.49 -7.42 -7.12
C GLN A 34 -4.85 -8.78 -6.77
N HIS A 35 -4.87 -9.21 -5.50
CA HIS A 35 -4.21 -10.42 -5.02
C HIS A 35 -5.13 -11.34 -4.20
N ARG A 36 -5.06 -12.67 -4.43
CA ARG A 36 -5.67 -13.76 -3.64
C ARG A 36 -4.54 -14.66 -3.07
N PRO A 37 -4.72 -15.40 -1.95
CA PRO A 37 -5.97 -15.99 -1.47
C PRO A 37 -6.42 -15.35 -0.14
N LEU A 38 -7.46 -14.52 -0.18
CA LEU A 38 -8.08 -13.96 1.01
C LEU A 38 -9.43 -14.63 1.31
N ASP A 39 -9.81 -15.71 0.63
CA ASP A 39 -11.17 -16.26 0.75
C ASP A 39 -11.54 -16.64 2.20
N ASP A 40 -10.58 -17.16 2.99
CA ASP A 40 -10.79 -17.47 4.41
C ASP A 40 -10.77 -16.23 5.35
N HIS A 41 -10.40 -15.08 4.81
CA HIS A 41 -10.07 -13.84 5.53
C HIS A 41 -10.77 -12.61 4.96
N LEU A 42 -11.71 -12.83 4.06
CA LEU A 42 -12.45 -11.80 3.36
C LEU A 42 -13.92 -12.14 3.52
N SER A 43 -14.69 -11.21 4.07
CA SER A 43 -16.15 -11.29 4.03
C SER A 43 -16.69 -10.06 3.33
N ALA A 44 -17.62 -10.25 2.41
CA ALA A 44 -18.35 -9.18 1.77
C ALA A 44 -19.85 -9.39 2.02
N THR A 45 -20.54 -8.36 2.48
CA THR A 45 -21.98 -8.41 2.74
C THR A 45 -22.63 -7.13 2.25
N ILE A 46 -23.82 -7.26 1.68
CA ILE A 46 -24.66 -6.11 1.31
C ILE A 46 -25.68 -5.93 2.44
N ALA A 47 -25.70 -4.73 3.02
CA ALA A 47 -26.61 -4.40 4.12
C ALA A 47 -27.98 -3.94 3.59
N SER A 48 -28.99 -3.88 4.45
CA SER A 48 -30.35 -3.47 4.06
C SER A 48 -30.42 -2.03 3.54
N MET A 49 -31.18 -1.82 2.46
CA MET A 49 -31.58 -0.51 1.93
C MET A 49 -32.61 0.15 2.86
N SER A 50 -32.17 0.81 3.92
CA SER A 50 -33.06 1.37 4.94
C SER A 50 -33.30 2.88 4.82
N TRP A 51 -32.30 3.65 4.36
CA TRP A 51 -32.37 5.12 4.28
C TRP A 51 -32.18 5.69 2.88
N SER A 52 -31.64 4.89 1.95
CA SER A 52 -31.40 5.24 0.54
C SER A 52 -31.87 4.11 -0.35
N ASP A 53 -32.15 4.44 -1.61
CA ASP A 53 -32.26 3.50 -2.72
C ASP A 53 -30.98 2.68 -2.95
N HIS A 54 -29.88 3.05 -2.30
CA HIS A 54 -28.62 2.33 -2.26
C HIS A 54 -28.43 1.47 -0.99
N ALA A 55 -27.90 0.27 -1.20
CA ALA A 55 -27.51 -0.67 -0.15
C ALA A 55 -26.00 -0.54 0.11
N PRO A 56 -25.55 -0.40 1.38
CA PRO A 56 -24.13 -0.34 1.67
C PRO A 56 -23.46 -1.71 1.41
N VAL A 57 -22.28 -1.68 0.78
CA VAL A 57 -21.40 -2.85 0.66
C VAL A 57 -20.37 -2.80 1.79
N ILE A 58 -20.36 -3.82 2.64
CA ILE A 58 -19.43 -3.95 3.76
C ILE A 58 -18.42 -5.04 3.41
N ILE A 59 -17.14 -4.69 3.41
CA ILE A 59 -16.03 -5.63 3.17
C ILE A 59 -15.16 -5.64 4.40
N THR A 60 -14.96 -6.81 4.97
CA THR A 60 -14.08 -7.02 6.12
C THR A 60 -12.94 -7.92 5.69
N ILE A 61 -11.71 -7.52 6.03
CA ILE A 61 -10.50 -8.29 5.75
C ILE A 61 -9.85 -8.63 7.10
N THR A 62 -9.89 -9.90 7.49
CA THR A 62 -9.33 -10.43 8.74
C THR A 62 -8.00 -11.12 8.47
N SER A 63 -6.88 -10.42 8.64
CA SER A 63 -5.55 -11.04 8.53
C SER A 63 -5.25 -11.90 9.78
N PRO A 64 -5.10 -13.24 9.68
CA PRO A 64 -4.85 -14.10 10.84
C PRO A 64 -3.41 -14.02 11.34
N THR A 65 -2.54 -13.46 10.52
CA THR A 65 -1.12 -13.26 10.79
C THR A 65 -0.78 -12.02 10.02
N LEU A 66 -0.27 -11.01 10.73
CA LEU A 66 0.61 -9.98 10.18
C LEU A 66 1.29 -10.61 8.97
N PHE A 67 0.96 -10.16 7.76
CA PHE A 67 1.74 -10.52 6.57
C PHE A 67 3.18 -10.61 7.05
N GLN A 68 3.87 -11.74 6.86
CA GLN A 68 5.33 -11.75 7.05
C GLN A 68 5.77 -10.52 6.27
N LYS A 69 6.08 -9.42 6.99
CA LYS A 69 6.38 -8.16 6.36
C LYS A 69 7.62 -8.53 5.60
N GLN A 70 7.49 -8.71 4.29
CA GLN A 70 8.64 -8.67 3.43
C GLN A 70 9.10 -7.23 3.62
N TRP A 71 10.07 -7.05 4.50
CA TRP A 71 10.67 -5.76 4.78
C TRP A 71 11.44 -5.38 3.52
N THR A 72 10.70 -4.93 2.51
CA THR A 72 11.27 -4.21 1.39
C THR A 72 11.63 -2.85 1.95
N TRP A 73 12.93 -2.61 2.12
CA TRP A 73 13.39 -1.29 2.50
C TRP A 73 12.89 -0.29 1.45
N ARG A 74 12.06 0.66 1.88
CA ARG A 74 11.60 1.77 1.06
C ARG A 74 11.95 3.04 1.81
N LEU A 75 12.72 3.90 1.17
CA LEU A 75 13.04 5.22 1.70
C LEU A 75 11.74 6.01 1.89
N ASN A 76 11.56 6.60 3.07
CA ASN A 76 10.43 7.47 3.33
C ASN A 76 10.63 8.80 2.56
N GLU A 77 9.80 9.02 1.53
CA GLU A 77 9.87 10.20 0.67
C GLU A 77 9.71 11.51 1.47
N SER A 78 8.93 11.50 2.56
CA SER A 78 8.77 12.69 3.40
C SER A 78 10.04 13.11 4.14
N LEU A 79 10.97 12.17 4.41
CA LEU A 79 12.26 12.49 5.03
C LEU A 79 13.16 13.26 4.07
N ILE A 80 13.04 13.01 2.77
CA ILE A 80 13.81 13.73 1.74
C ILE A 80 13.31 15.17 1.61
N GLU A 81 12.03 15.42 1.88
CA GLU A 81 11.42 16.74 1.78
C GLU A 81 11.72 17.64 3.00
N ASP A 82 12.16 17.08 4.13
CA ASP A 82 12.48 17.85 5.33
C ASP A 82 13.79 18.66 5.14
N PRO A 83 13.74 20.01 5.22
CA PRO A 83 14.91 20.86 5.04
C PRO A 83 16.04 20.59 6.04
N LEU A 84 15.73 20.11 7.25
CA LEU A 84 16.74 19.76 8.25
C LEU A 84 17.49 18.50 7.83
N ILE A 85 16.77 17.47 7.39
CA ILE A 85 17.35 16.22 6.90
C ILE A 85 18.16 16.46 5.63
N GLN A 86 17.69 17.30 4.70
CA GLN A 86 18.47 17.67 3.51
C GLN A 86 19.82 18.28 3.88
N LYS A 87 19.83 19.20 4.86
CA LYS A 87 21.06 19.85 5.31
C LYS A 87 22.01 18.86 6.00
N GLU A 88 21.46 17.96 6.80
CA GLU A 88 22.23 16.89 7.46
C GLU A 88 22.86 15.95 6.43
N VAL A 89 22.06 15.42 5.50
CA VAL A 89 22.53 14.56 4.40
C VAL A 89 23.63 15.25 3.60
N GLN A 90 23.46 16.53 3.25
CA GLN A 90 24.48 17.28 2.52
C GLN A 90 25.79 17.39 3.33
N SER A 91 25.70 17.72 4.62
CA SER A 91 26.87 17.78 5.50
C SER A 91 27.59 16.43 5.60
N HIS A 92 26.85 15.33 5.67
CA HIS A 92 27.43 13.98 5.74
C HIS A 92 28.06 13.53 4.42
N ILE A 93 27.48 13.91 3.27
CA ILE A 93 28.07 13.69 1.95
C ILE A 93 29.44 14.36 1.88
N ASP A 94 29.50 15.66 2.22
CA ASP A 94 30.74 16.43 2.17
C ASP A 94 31.80 15.85 3.12
N GLN A 95 31.41 15.52 4.35
CA GLN A 95 32.31 14.91 5.31
C GLN A 95 32.85 13.56 4.83
N PHE A 96 32.00 12.73 4.24
CA PHE A 96 32.38 11.42 3.73
C PHE A 96 33.42 11.52 2.61
N PHE A 97 33.16 12.35 1.59
CA PHE A 97 34.09 12.47 0.47
C PHE A 97 35.39 13.17 0.89
N ASN A 98 35.35 14.16 1.77
CA ASN A 98 36.57 14.80 2.30
C ASN A 98 37.46 13.82 3.08
N ALA A 99 36.87 12.90 3.83
CA ALA A 99 37.63 11.94 4.63
C ALA A 99 38.14 10.73 3.83
N ASN A 100 37.44 10.33 2.77
CA ASN A 100 37.67 9.05 2.09
C ASN A 100 38.18 9.19 0.64
N SER A 101 38.20 10.39 0.05
CA SER A 101 38.72 10.61 -1.31
C SER A 101 40.24 10.76 -1.29
N THR A 102 40.95 9.64 -1.23
CA THR A 102 42.41 9.61 -1.41
C THR A 102 42.78 9.14 -2.82
N PRO A 103 43.96 9.52 -3.37
CA PRO A 103 44.38 9.14 -4.72
C PRO A 103 44.43 7.62 -4.97
N ASP A 104 44.69 6.85 -3.91
CA ASP A 104 44.83 5.38 -3.97
C ASP A 104 43.50 4.64 -3.75
N SER A 105 42.42 5.36 -3.43
CA SER A 105 41.12 4.74 -3.15
C SER A 105 40.36 4.45 -4.43
N ALA A 106 39.88 3.22 -4.56
CA ALA A 106 39.07 2.79 -5.70
C ALA A 106 37.67 3.42 -5.63
N LEU A 107 37.26 4.09 -6.72
CA LEU A 107 36.00 4.86 -6.80
C LEU A 107 34.76 4.01 -6.54
N ASP A 108 34.77 2.76 -6.99
CA ASP A 108 33.72 1.77 -6.73
C ASP A 108 33.50 1.54 -5.23
N LYS A 109 34.59 1.37 -4.47
CA LYS A 109 34.54 1.17 -3.02
C LYS A 109 34.04 2.41 -2.28
N ILE A 110 34.51 3.60 -2.69
CA ILE A 110 34.04 4.87 -2.13
C ILE A 110 32.53 5.01 -2.36
N TRP A 111 32.05 4.69 -3.55
CA TRP A 111 30.63 4.77 -3.90
C TRP A 111 29.77 3.79 -3.09
N GLU A 112 30.19 2.53 -2.95
CA GLU A 112 29.45 1.55 -2.14
C GLU A 112 29.40 1.94 -0.67
N ALA A 113 30.52 2.39 -0.09
CA ALA A 113 30.58 2.85 1.29
C ALA A 113 29.74 4.11 1.52
N HIS A 114 29.76 5.06 0.59
CA HIS A 114 28.94 6.26 0.63
C HIS A 114 27.44 5.91 0.74
N LYS A 115 26.94 5.02 -0.12
CA LYS A 115 25.53 4.60 -0.09
C LYS A 115 25.14 4.02 1.26
N CYS A 116 25.97 3.17 1.85
CA CYS A 116 25.73 2.61 3.17
C CYS A 116 25.63 3.69 4.26
N VAL A 117 26.48 4.71 4.21
CA VAL A 117 26.43 5.85 5.16
C VAL A 117 25.11 6.60 5.03
N ILE A 118 24.68 6.94 3.80
CA ILE A 118 23.41 7.65 3.58
C ILE A 118 22.21 6.80 4.02
N CYS A 119 22.22 5.51 3.70
CA CYS A 119 21.17 4.61 4.19
C CYS A 119 21.11 4.60 5.73
N GLY A 120 22.25 4.58 6.42
CA GLY A 120 22.29 4.62 7.89
C GLY A 120 21.77 5.92 8.50
N ILE A 121 21.87 7.04 7.79
CA ILE A 121 21.33 8.34 8.23
C ILE A 121 19.81 8.42 8.03
N LEU A 122 19.28 7.72 7.02
CA LEU A 122 17.87 7.78 6.61
C LEU A 122 16.99 6.64 7.17
N ILE A 123 17.50 5.86 8.14
CA ILE A 123 16.78 4.79 8.86
C ILE A 123 16.30 5.31 10.20
#